data_AF-A0A7C5NYK1-F1
#
_entry.id   AF-A0A7C5NYK1-F1
#
_cell.length_a   1.000
_cell.length_b   1.000
_cell.length_c   1.000
_cell.angle_alpha   90.00
_cell.angle_beta   90.00
_cell.angle_gamma   90.00
#
_symmetry.space_group_name_H-M   'P 1'
#
loop_
_entity.id
_entity.type
_entity.pdbx_description
1 polymer ?
#
loop_
_entity_poly.entity_id
_entity_poly.type
_entity_poly.pdbx_seq_one_letter_code
_entity_poly.pdbx_strand_id
1 'polypeptide(L)'
;MKNGDIQPKKLRPADILSIIDQSIEGVLIANNEGIILYCNKTAAEMHGYSPEEVVGKHISIFHTPDQMDVLEEIHKKILQGETYEGELWHVHRDGTKFVALMHKCPYKDSKGRIAGIIGTACRISPGKNVSPSEYSLIYEHAPVVYYTCLPDGTITNVNRKWTELFGYTREETVGKPFYSFLHEDEIELARNLFEQAKKSDCSVQTSGYERKIVTKDGRTRICIHNNSFWRDSSGNVIMVYSTLLDISDRKKIEQELRNTNIRLSNALVQLRRDQDKLIQYERLVALGQMASGIVHDFNNILMPIMGFSDFLVKNPKLLDNKEDVIQILKDIHAASQDAKRTVMRLREFYKPTETGQRCVIPVIQILKGALSLTQPRWKDEMEAKGIKIKIVEEYNASPSVFVEESAMREVIVNILLNSLDAMPNGGTITLRTYIDSNRAVIQISDTG
;
A
#
# COMPACT_ATOMS: atom_id res chain seq x y z
N MET A 1 -27.37 2.32 4.69
CA MET A 1 -26.43 1.71 5.65
C MET A 1 -26.32 0.23 5.30
N LYS A 2 -25.19 -0.20 4.72
CA LYS A 2 -24.91 -1.62 4.44
C LYS A 2 -23.88 -2.09 5.44
N ASN A 3 -24.15 -3.23 6.07
CA ASN A 3 -23.24 -3.94 6.97
C ASN A 3 -21.89 -4.13 6.28
N GLY A 4 -20.85 -3.51 6.81
CA GLY A 4 -19.48 -3.74 6.39
C GLY A 4 -18.99 -5.02 7.05
N ASP A 5 -18.81 -6.07 6.26
CA ASP A 5 -18.08 -7.27 6.64
C ASP A 5 -16.70 -6.88 7.20
N ILE A 6 -16.53 -7.06 8.52
CA ILE A 6 -15.23 -6.94 9.17
C ILE A 6 -14.46 -8.23 8.84
N GLN A 7 -13.82 -8.24 7.67
CA GLN A 7 -12.82 -9.24 7.33
C GLN A 7 -11.65 -9.13 8.33
N PRO A 8 -11.21 -10.23 8.98
CA PRO A 8 -10.05 -10.20 9.86
C PRO A 8 -8.84 -9.70 9.08
N LYS A 9 -8.26 -8.58 9.54
CA LYS A 9 -7.09 -7.96 8.92
C LYS A 9 -5.90 -8.91 9.11
N LYS A 10 -5.46 -9.57 8.03
CA LYS A 10 -4.23 -10.37 8.02
C LYS A 10 -3.09 -9.53 8.60
N LEU A 11 -2.48 -9.99 9.69
CA LEU A 11 -1.23 -9.42 10.20
C LEU A 11 -0.24 -9.37 9.04
N ARG A 12 0.46 -8.24 8.90
CA ARG A 12 1.48 -8.15 7.84
C ARG A 12 2.61 -9.11 8.22
N PRO A 13 3.31 -9.71 7.24
CA PRO A 13 4.42 -10.63 7.53
C PRO A 13 5.45 -10.05 8.53
N ALA A 14 5.73 -8.74 8.46
CA ALA A 14 6.62 -8.05 9.39
C ALA A 14 6.09 -7.99 10.84
N ASP A 15 4.77 -7.87 11.03
CA ASP A 15 4.17 -7.84 12.37
C ASP A 15 4.21 -9.25 13.01
N ILE A 16 4.10 -10.30 12.19
CA ILE A 16 4.22 -11.70 12.63
C ILE A 16 5.66 -12.00 13.05
N LEU A 17 6.65 -11.60 12.24
CA LEU A 17 8.07 -11.78 12.56
C LEU A 17 8.46 -11.04 13.85
N SER A 18 7.97 -9.81 14.05
CA SER A 18 8.24 -9.06 15.28
C SER A 18 7.66 -9.73 16.54
N ILE A 19 6.54 -10.44 16.42
CA ILE A 19 5.94 -11.20 17.54
C ILE A 19 6.77 -12.45 17.82
N ILE A 20 7.24 -13.13 16.77
CA ILE A 20 8.08 -14.32 16.89
C ILE A 20 9.46 -13.98 17.48
N ASP A 21 10.03 -12.82 17.13
CA ASP A 21 11.31 -12.33 17.67
C ASP A 21 11.24 -11.95 19.17
N GLN A 22 10.06 -11.58 19.67
CA GLN A 22 9.84 -11.29 21.08
C GLN A 22 9.41 -12.52 21.89
N SER A 23 9.35 -13.69 21.26
CA SER A 23 9.00 -14.95 21.93
C SER A 23 10.09 -15.37 22.91
N ILE A 24 9.68 -15.85 24.08
CA ILE A 24 10.56 -16.47 25.07
C ILE A 24 11.03 -17.86 24.61
N GLU A 25 10.29 -18.48 23.70
CA GLU A 25 10.71 -19.71 23.05
C GLU A 25 11.61 -19.39 21.87
N GLY A 26 12.64 -20.22 21.68
CA GLY A 26 13.39 -20.22 20.44
C GLY A 26 12.48 -20.71 19.32
N VAL A 27 12.38 -19.98 18.21
CA VAL A 27 11.59 -20.35 17.04
C VAL A 27 12.50 -20.42 15.83
N LEU A 28 12.37 -21.51 15.07
CA LEU A 28 13.14 -21.79 13.88
C LEU A 28 12.23 -22.32 12.77
N ILE A 29 12.50 -21.91 11.54
CA ILE A 29 11.82 -22.41 10.35
C ILE A 29 12.89 -22.94 9.39
N ALA A 30 12.71 -24.15 8.88
CA ALA A 30 13.58 -24.79 7.90
C ALA A 30 12.80 -25.34 6.72
N ASN A 31 13.42 -25.45 5.55
CA ASN A 31 12.82 -26.09 4.37
C ASN A 31 12.80 -27.63 4.49
N ASN A 32 12.31 -28.32 3.45
CA ASN A 32 12.24 -29.79 3.40
C ASN A 32 13.61 -30.48 3.44
N GLU A 33 14.67 -29.77 3.08
CA GLU A 33 16.05 -30.25 3.14
C GLU A 33 16.72 -29.92 4.49
N GLY A 34 15.99 -29.37 5.46
CA GLY A 34 16.52 -29.01 6.78
C GLY A 34 17.41 -27.76 6.78
N ILE A 35 17.40 -26.95 5.73
CA ILE A 35 18.08 -25.66 5.66
C ILE A 35 17.24 -24.60 6.36
N ILE A 36 17.86 -23.89 7.29
CA ILE A 36 17.21 -22.88 8.14
C ILE A 36 16.89 -21.64 7.30
N LEU A 37 15.62 -21.31 7.19
CA LEU A 37 15.10 -20.14 6.50
C LEU A 37 14.94 -18.94 7.44
N TYR A 38 14.65 -19.22 8.71
CA TYR A 38 14.44 -18.20 9.74
C TYR A 38 14.78 -18.76 11.12
N CYS A 39 15.36 -17.90 11.96
CA CYS A 39 15.68 -18.19 13.35
C CYS A 39 15.44 -16.92 14.15
N ASN A 40 14.63 -16.98 15.19
CA ASN A 40 14.40 -15.82 16.05
C ASN A 40 15.61 -15.58 16.96
N LYS A 41 15.67 -14.38 17.55
CA LYS A 41 16.79 -13.98 18.43
C LYS A 41 17.00 -14.98 19.58
N THR A 42 15.91 -15.41 20.22
CA THR A 42 15.96 -16.33 21.35
C THR A 42 16.55 -17.70 21.00
N ALA A 43 16.20 -18.27 19.84
CA ALA A 43 16.79 -19.52 19.36
C ALA A 43 18.28 -19.37 19.05
N ALA A 44 18.68 -18.26 18.42
CA ALA A 44 20.07 -18.00 18.09
C ALA A 44 20.94 -17.84 19.36
N GLU A 45 20.50 -17.00 20.31
CA GLU A 45 21.20 -16.77 21.57
C GLU A 45 21.30 -18.04 22.43
N MET A 46 20.26 -18.86 22.47
CA MET A 46 20.26 -20.15 23.18
C MET A 46 21.39 -21.09 22.73
N HIS A 47 21.78 -21.00 21.46
CA HIS A 47 22.81 -21.82 20.83
C HIS A 47 24.16 -21.09 20.66
N GLY A 48 24.25 -19.82 21.05
CA GLY A 48 25.50 -19.03 20.98
C GLY A 48 25.81 -18.46 19.60
N TYR A 49 24.78 -18.23 18.78
CA TYR A 49 24.91 -17.67 17.43
C TYR A 49 24.10 -16.38 17.29
N SER A 50 24.38 -15.61 16.23
CA SER A 50 23.42 -14.60 15.75
C SER A 50 22.44 -15.23 14.75
N PRO A 51 21.21 -14.69 14.59
CA PRO A 51 20.25 -15.16 13.58
C PRO A 51 20.85 -15.23 12.17
N GLU A 52 21.65 -14.22 11.78
CA GLU A 52 22.27 -14.12 10.47
C GLU A 52 23.32 -15.22 10.23
N GLU A 53 24.00 -15.68 11.28
CA GLU A 53 24.97 -16.77 11.19
C GLU A 53 24.29 -18.14 11.04
N VAL A 54 23.03 -18.25 11.44
CA VAL A 54 22.27 -19.51 11.48
C VAL A 54 21.46 -19.71 10.20
N VAL A 55 20.88 -18.64 9.65
CA VAL A 55 20.10 -18.70 8.41
C VAL A 55 20.98 -19.18 7.26
N GLY A 56 20.48 -20.15 6.48
CA GLY A 56 21.19 -20.80 5.38
C GLY A 56 22.03 -22.02 5.78
N LYS A 57 22.20 -22.30 7.08
CA LYS A 57 22.82 -23.54 7.55
C LYS A 57 21.80 -24.66 7.71
N HIS A 58 22.28 -25.91 7.76
CA HIS A 58 21.43 -27.06 8.03
C HIS A 58 21.15 -27.21 9.54
N ILE A 59 19.95 -27.63 9.94
CA ILE A 59 19.54 -27.80 11.36
C ILE A 59 20.46 -28.73 12.18
N SER A 60 21.26 -29.56 11.51
CA SER A 60 22.25 -30.44 12.15
C SER A 60 23.33 -29.68 12.94
N ILE A 61 23.54 -28.39 12.68
CA ILE A 61 24.52 -27.56 13.41
C ILE A 61 24.25 -27.50 14.92
N PHE A 62 23.01 -27.76 15.34
CA PHE A 62 22.62 -27.74 16.74
C PHE A 62 22.74 -29.10 17.41
N HIS A 63 23.15 -30.15 16.70
CA HIS A 63 23.08 -31.52 17.21
C HIS A 63 24.43 -32.23 17.13
N THR A 64 24.60 -33.27 17.94
CA THR A 64 25.79 -34.13 17.89
C THR A 64 25.65 -35.17 16.78
N PRO A 65 26.76 -35.65 16.17
CA PRO A 65 26.73 -36.73 15.18
C PRO A 65 25.98 -37.97 15.66
N ASP A 66 26.13 -38.32 16.94
CA ASP A 66 25.53 -39.51 17.56
C ASP A 66 23.99 -39.50 17.62
N GLN A 67 23.35 -38.39 17.25
CA GLN A 67 21.89 -38.24 17.26
C GLN A 67 21.28 -38.05 15.87
N MET A 68 22.10 -38.10 14.82
CA MET A 68 21.62 -37.79 13.47
C MET A 68 20.54 -38.77 13.00
N ASP A 69 20.68 -40.06 13.31
CA ASP A 69 19.72 -41.09 12.93
C ASP A 69 18.31 -40.83 13.53
N VAL A 70 18.27 -40.42 14.80
CA VAL A 70 17.02 -40.06 15.50
C VAL A 70 16.40 -38.81 14.89
N LEU A 71 17.22 -37.83 14.52
CA LEU A 71 16.77 -36.59 13.91
C LEU A 71 16.23 -36.80 12.51
N GLU A 72 16.84 -37.68 11.71
CA GLU A 72 16.36 -38.05 10.38
C GLU A 72 15.00 -38.74 10.47
N GLU A 73 14.80 -39.64 11.44
CA GLU A 73 13.50 -40.29 11.65
C GLU A 73 12.41 -39.27 12.02
N ILE A 74 12.71 -38.36 12.95
CA ILE A 74 11.81 -37.26 13.33
C ILE A 74 11.50 -36.38 12.12
N HIS A 75 12.51 -35.99 11.35
CA HIS A 75 12.36 -35.15 10.16
C HIS A 75 11.44 -35.83 9.14
N LYS A 76 11.63 -37.12 8.89
CA LYS A 76 10.82 -37.91 7.96
C LYS A 76 9.35 -37.97 8.38
N LYS A 77 9.06 -38.18 9.67
CA LYS A 77 7.68 -38.17 10.20
C LYS A 77 7.02 -36.81 10.02
N ILE A 78 7.76 -35.72 10.28
CA ILE A 78 7.22 -34.36 10.09
C ILE A 78 6.90 -34.08 8.62
N LEU A 79 7.77 -34.50 7.70
CA LEU A 79 7.52 -34.37 6.26
C LEU A 79 6.37 -35.24 5.73
N GLN A 80 5.94 -36.23 6.51
CA GLN A 80 4.73 -37.02 6.24
C GLN A 80 3.45 -36.38 6.80
N GLY A 81 3.57 -35.28 7.54
CA GLY A 81 2.45 -34.52 8.08
C GLY A 81 2.27 -34.64 9.59
N GLU A 82 3.12 -35.41 10.27
CA GLU A 82 3.06 -35.60 11.72
C GLU A 82 3.75 -34.47 12.50
N THR A 83 3.51 -34.37 13.80
CA THR A 83 4.21 -33.45 14.70
C THR A 83 5.10 -34.21 15.66
N TYR A 84 6.21 -33.60 16.07
CA TYR A 84 7.10 -34.16 17.08
C TYR A 84 7.11 -33.28 18.32
N GLU A 85 7.00 -33.89 19.49
CA GLU A 85 7.17 -33.26 20.79
C GLU A 85 8.10 -34.15 21.63
N GLY A 86 9.16 -33.57 22.17
CA GLY A 86 10.09 -34.33 23.00
C GLY A 86 11.40 -33.61 23.29
N GLU A 87 12.20 -34.25 24.14
CA GLU A 87 13.51 -33.76 24.54
C GLU A 87 14.58 -34.19 23.53
N LEU A 88 15.35 -33.22 23.04
CA LEU A 88 16.50 -33.46 22.18
C LEU A 88 17.75 -32.85 22.79
N TRP A 89 18.90 -33.50 22.58
CA TRP A 89 20.16 -32.86 22.95
C TRP A 89 20.58 -31.90 21.85
N HIS A 90 20.99 -30.72 22.30
CA HIS A 90 21.49 -29.64 21.49
C HIS A 90 22.91 -29.29 21.92
N VAL A 91 23.66 -28.69 21.00
CA VAL A 91 25.05 -28.28 21.19
C VAL A 91 25.13 -26.77 20.99
N HIS A 92 25.64 -26.09 22.00
CA HIS A 92 25.99 -24.68 21.92
C HIS A 92 27.31 -24.50 21.14
N ARG A 93 27.54 -23.32 20.55
CA ARG A 93 28.73 -23.03 19.72
C ARG A 93 30.07 -23.30 20.41
N ASP A 94 30.13 -23.16 21.74
CA ASP A 94 31.33 -23.47 22.54
C ASP A 94 31.55 -24.98 22.80
N GLY A 95 30.68 -25.83 22.24
CA GLY A 95 30.72 -27.29 22.40
C GLY A 95 29.96 -27.83 23.61
N THR A 96 29.35 -26.95 24.44
CA THR A 96 28.56 -27.40 25.58
C THR A 96 27.24 -28.04 25.13
N LYS A 97 26.95 -29.25 25.63
CA LYS A 97 25.69 -29.95 25.37
C LYS A 97 24.63 -29.52 26.37
N PHE A 98 23.41 -29.31 25.90
CA PHE A 98 22.24 -29.04 26.72
C PHE A 98 21.02 -29.76 26.16
N VAL A 99 19.98 -29.94 26.96
CA VAL A 99 18.74 -30.54 26.49
C VAL A 99 17.80 -29.42 26.08
N ALA A 100 17.09 -29.57 24.96
CA ALA A 100 16.02 -28.68 24.55
C ALA A 100 14.72 -29.47 24.49
N LEU A 101 13.67 -28.95 25.12
CA LEU A 101 12.31 -29.40 24.86
C LEU A 101 11.89 -28.82 23.51
N MET A 102 11.57 -29.69 22.57
CA MET A 102 11.33 -29.35 21.18
C MET A 102 9.89 -29.69 20.79
N HIS A 103 9.22 -28.76 20.13
CA HIS A 103 8.00 -29.04 19.39
C HIS A 103 8.23 -28.70 17.91
N LYS A 104 7.99 -29.65 17.01
CA LYS A 104 8.21 -29.50 15.57
C LYS A 104 6.96 -29.87 14.78
N CYS A 105 6.58 -29.05 13.81
CA CYS A 105 5.42 -29.29 12.96
C CYS A 105 5.71 -28.91 11.50
N PRO A 106 4.98 -29.50 10.53
CA PRO A 106 5.13 -29.17 9.14
C PRO A 106 4.37 -27.88 8.81
N TYR A 107 4.96 -27.01 7.99
CA TYR A 107 4.22 -25.90 7.37
C TYR A 107 4.00 -26.16 5.88
N LYS A 108 2.90 -25.64 5.37
CA LYS A 108 2.47 -25.84 3.98
C LYS A 108 2.66 -24.58 3.14
N ASP A 109 3.00 -24.75 1.86
CA ASP A 109 3.00 -23.66 0.88
C ASP A 109 1.57 -23.22 0.51
N SER A 110 1.47 -22.16 -0.30
CA SER A 110 0.19 -21.66 -0.83
C SER A 110 -0.58 -22.67 -1.70
N LYS A 111 0.04 -23.79 -2.08
CA LYS A 111 -0.57 -24.89 -2.83
C LYS A 111 -0.92 -26.09 -1.93
N GLY A 112 -0.79 -25.95 -0.60
CA GLY A 112 -1.15 -26.97 0.37
C GLY A 112 -0.14 -28.12 0.53
N ARG A 113 1.04 -28.01 -0.08
CA ARG A 113 2.11 -29.04 0.02
C ARG A 113 3.03 -28.70 1.18
N ILE A 114 3.54 -29.72 1.86
CA ILE A 114 4.51 -29.52 2.94
C ILE A 114 5.78 -28.89 2.34
N ALA A 115 6.11 -27.71 2.85
CA ALA A 115 7.18 -26.85 2.35
C ALA A 115 8.37 -26.75 3.31
N GLY A 116 8.18 -27.21 4.55
CA GLY A 116 9.24 -27.33 5.52
C GLY A 116 8.73 -27.57 6.94
N ILE A 117 9.58 -27.27 7.91
CA ILE A 117 9.39 -27.54 9.33
C ILE A 117 9.46 -26.24 10.12
N ILE A 118 8.54 -26.05 11.06
CA ILE A 118 8.64 -25.06 12.13
C ILE A 118 9.01 -25.81 13.41
N GLY A 119 10.04 -25.35 14.09
CA GLY A 119 10.47 -25.86 15.39
C GLY A 119 10.44 -24.78 16.46
N THR A 120 9.88 -25.09 17.64
CA THR A 120 10.10 -24.31 18.84
C THR A 120 11.00 -25.07 19.81
N ALA A 121 11.83 -24.32 20.54
CA ALA A 121 12.88 -24.85 21.41
C ALA A 121 12.90 -24.09 22.73
N CYS A 122 12.94 -24.82 23.84
CA CYS A 122 13.21 -24.27 25.16
C CYS A 122 14.35 -25.04 25.81
N ARG A 123 15.42 -24.37 26.25
CA ARG A 123 16.57 -25.00 26.91
C ARG A 123 16.18 -25.48 28.30
N ILE A 124 16.45 -26.75 28.58
CA ILE A 124 16.25 -27.41 29.87
C ILE A 124 17.58 -28.01 30.36
N SER A 125 17.74 -28.19 31.67
CA SER A 125 18.99 -28.72 32.25
C SER A 125 19.04 -30.26 32.14
N PRO A 126 20.16 -30.87 31.74
CA PRO A 126 20.22 -32.32 31.55
C PRO A 126 20.08 -33.09 32.86
N GLY A 127 19.22 -34.11 32.86
CA GLY A 127 19.00 -34.97 34.03
C GLY A 127 18.21 -34.33 35.16
N LYS A 128 17.75 -33.08 34.99
CA LYS A 128 16.65 -32.55 35.79
C LYS A 128 15.38 -32.79 35.00
N ASN A 129 14.54 -33.70 35.49
CA ASN A 129 13.10 -33.42 35.50
C ASN A 129 13.00 -31.94 35.85
N VAL A 130 12.57 -31.09 34.92
CA VAL A 130 12.44 -29.66 35.21
C VAL A 130 11.69 -29.60 36.52
N SER A 131 12.38 -29.10 37.55
CA SER A 131 11.82 -29.20 38.89
C SER A 131 10.48 -28.46 38.86
N PRO A 132 9.43 -28.93 39.56
CA PRO A 132 8.16 -28.19 39.63
C PRO A 132 8.38 -26.70 39.92
N SER A 133 9.45 -26.36 40.65
CA SER A 133 9.95 -25.01 40.89
C SER A 133 10.43 -24.20 39.67
N GLU A 134 11.19 -24.79 38.73
CA GLU A 134 11.70 -24.08 37.54
C GLU A 134 10.59 -23.86 36.50
N TYR A 135 9.71 -24.85 36.29
CA TYR A 135 8.49 -24.68 35.47
C TYR A 135 7.55 -23.64 36.09
N SER A 136 7.35 -23.69 37.42
CA SER A 136 6.56 -22.68 38.12
C SER A 136 7.14 -21.29 37.94
N LEU A 137 8.47 -21.13 37.90
CA LEU A 137 9.08 -19.82 37.72
C LEU A 137 8.83 -19.25 36.32
N ILE A 138 9.00 -20.03 35.25
CA ILE A 138 8.74 -19.60 33.87
C ILE A 138 7.25 -19.30 33.68
N TYR A 139 6.38 -20.18 34.17
CA TYR A 139 4.94 -20.01 34.12
C TYR A 139 4.51 -18.71 34.83
N GLU A 140 4.99 -18.48 36.05
CA GLU A 140 4.63 -17.32 36.87
C GLU A 140 5.24 -15.99 36.39
N HIS A 141 6.37 -16.00 35.69
CA HIS A 141 7.02 -14.78 35.20
C HIS A 141 6.84 -14.52 33.69
N ALA A 142 5.99 -15.30 33.01
CA ALA A 142 5.70 -15.05 31.61
C ALA A 142 5.04 -13.66 31.38
N PRO A 143 5.47 -12.90 30.36
CA PRO A 143 4.93 -11.59 29.99
C PRO A 143 3.53 -11.69 29.34
N VAL A 144 3.06 -12.91 29.09
CA VAL A 144 1.74 -13.22 28.56
C VAL A 144 0.93 -14.00 29.60
N VAL A 145 -0.38 -13.88 29.53
CA VAL A 145 -1.27 -14.65 30.38
C VAL A 145 -1.25 -16.11 29.93
N TYR A 146 -1.01 -17.00 30.87
CA TYR A 146 -1.11 -18.44 30.69
C TYR A 146 -2.16 -19.00 31.65
N TYR A 147 -3.03 -19.85 31.13
CA TYR A 147 -3.92 -20.65 31.95
C TYR A 147 -4.13 -22.04 31.35
N THR A 148 -4.55 -22.96 32.20
CA THR A 148 -4.96 -24.31 31.79
C THR A 148 -6.41 -24.53 32.16
N CYS A 149 -7.13 -25.29 31.35
CA CYS A 149 -8.50 -25.68 31.65
C CYS A 149 -8.79 -27.13 31.24
N LEU A 150 -9.77 -27.72 31.94
CA LEU A 150 -10.31 -29.03 31.62
C LEU A 150 -11.05 -29.01 30.27
N PRO A 151 -11.37 -30.18 29.70
CA PRO A 151 -12.04 -30.28 28.40
C PRO A 151 -13.46 -29.69 28.37
N ASP A 152 -14.04 -29.34 29.52
CA ASP A 152 -15.31 -28.62 29.68
C ASP A 152 -15.13 -27.08 29.77
N GLY A 153 -13.88 -26.61 29.74
CA GLY A 153 -13.52 -25.20 29.88
C GLY A 153 -13.30 -24.73 31.32
N THR A 154 -13.36 -25.62 32.32
CA THR A 154 -13.12 -25.27 33.73
C THR A 154 -11.64 -24.98 33.96
N ILE A 155 -11.31 -23.76 34.40
CA ILE A 155 -9.93 -23.34 34.65
C ILE A 155 -9.33 -24.17 35.79
N THR A 156 -8.19 -24.80 35.54
CA THR A 156 -7.43 -25.58 36.52
C THR A 156 -6.27 -24.77 37.10
N ASN A 157 -5.67 -23.89 36.31
CA ASN A 157 -4.54 -23.08 36.74
C ASN A 157 -4.42 -21.77 35.97
N VAL A 158 -3.88 -20.73 36.61
CA VAL A 158 -3.52 -19.44 36.01
C VAL A 158 -2.17 -18.95 36.52
N ASN A 159 -1.43 -18.22 35.68
CA ASN A 159 -0.19 -17.59 36.08
C ASN A 159 -0.40 -16.19 36.68
N ARG A 160 0.64 -15.62 37.30
CA ARG A 160 0.65 -14.23 37.80
C ARG A 160 0.15 -13.20 36.81
N LYS A 161 0.43 -13.38 35.52
CA LYS A 161 -0.01 -12.39 34.52
C LYS A 161 -1.53 -12.35 34.38
N TRP A 162 -2.23 -13.46 34.61
CA TRP A 162 -3.69 -13.49 34.72
C TRP A 162 -4.20 -12.57 35.83
N THR A 163 -3.64 -12.70 37.03
CA THR A 163 -4.01 -11.88 38.21
C THR A 163 -3.76 -10.40 37.93
N GLU A 164 -2.64 -10.05 37.30
CA GLU A 164 -2.32 -8.67 36.90
C GLU A 164 -3.29 -8.11 35.86
N LEU A 165 -3.66 -8.88 34.84
CA LEU A 165 -4.51 -8.42 33.74
C LEU A 165 -5.99 -8.37 34.14
N PHE A 166 -6.50 -9.45 34.73
CA PHE A 166 -7.92 -9.62 35.03
C PHE A 166 -8.32 -9.07 36.41
N GLY A 167 -7.38 -8.99 37.35
CA GLY A 167 -7.64 -8.50 38.72
C GLY A 167 -8.35 -9.49 39.65
N TYR A 168 -8.59 -10.73 39.21
CA TYR A 168 -9.09 -11.82 40.04
C TYR A 168 -7.93 -12.61 40.63
N THR A 169 -8.06 -13.06 41.89
CA THR A 169 -7.06 -13.96 42.47
C THR A 169 -7.15 -15.35 41.84
N ARG A 170 -6.12 -16.17 42.07
CA ARG A 170 -6.10 -17.56 41.58
C ARG A 170 -7.26 -18.36 42.17
N GLU A 171 -7.54 -18.18 43.44
CA GLU A 171 -8.63 -18.85 44.18
C GLU A 171 -10.02 -18.43 43.66
N GLU A 172 -10.16 -17.17 43.24
CA GLU A 172 -11.39 -16.67 42.63
C GLU A 172 -11.58 -17.16 41.19
N THR A 173 -10.53 -17.67 40.55
CA THR A 173 -10.51 -18.05 39.14
C THR A 173 -10.56 -19.55 38.91
N VAL A 174 -9.77 -20.32 39.65
CA VAL A 174 -9.69 -21.78 39.51
C VAL A 174 -11.04 -22.41 39.85
N GLY A 175 -11.48 -23.37 39.04
CA GLY A 175 -12.78 -24.03 39.15
C GLY A 175 -13.92 -23.31 38.44
N LYS A 176 -13.69 -22.12 37.85
CA LYS A 176 -14.68 -21.41 37.03
C LYS A 176 -14.48 -21.70 35.54
N PRO A 177 -15.55 -21.66 34.73
CA PRO A 177 -15.43 -21.77 33.28
C PRO A 177 -14.76 -20.52 32.71
N PHE A 178 -13.80 -20.67 31.79
CA PHE A 178 -13.05 -19.51 31.26
C PHE A 178 -13.94 -18.45 30.58
N TYR A 179 -15.10 -18.86 30.06
CA TYR A 179 -16.06 -17.95 29.43
C TYR A 179 -16.63 -16.90 30.40
N SER A 180 -16.59 -17.11 31.72
CA SER A 180 -17.08 -16.13 32.69
C SER A 180 -16.25 -14.85 32.76
N PHE A 181 -15.06 -14.85 32.15
CA PHE A 181 -14.14 -13.72 32.10
C PHE A 181 -14.14 -13.02 30.74
N LEU A 182 -15.01 -13.45 29.82
CA LEU A 182 -15.21 -12.84 28.51
C LEU A 182 -16.32 -11.79 28.58
N HIS A 183 -16.30 -10.86 27.63
CA HIS A 183 -17.41 -9.95 27.41
C HIS A 183 -18.67 -10.73 26.98
N GLU A 184 -19.86 -10.26 27.37
CA GLU A 184 -21.14 -10.96 27.11
C GLU A 184 -21.32 -11.36 25.63
N ASP A 185 -21.02 -10.45 24.71
CA ASP A 185 -21.07 -10.66 23.26
C ASP A 185 -20.14 -11.79 22.75
N GLU A 186 -19.10 -12.15 23.50
CA GLU A 186 -18.08 -13.12 23.11
C GLU A 186 -18.35 -14.53 23.63
N ILE A 187 -19.22 -14.69 24.64
CA ILE A 187 -19.40 -15.95 25.38
C ILE A 187 -19.86 -17.09 24.45
N GLU A 188 -20.93 -16.84 23.68
CA GLU A 188 -21.55 -17.86 22.83
C GLU A 188 -20.61 -18.26 21.68
N LEU A 189 -19.96 -17.27 21.06
CA LEU A 189 -18.99 -17.50 19.99
C LEU A 189 -17.77 -18.27 20.50
N ALA A 190 -17.25 -17.90 21.67
CA ALA A 190 -16.13 -18.59 22.31
C ALA A 190 -16.45 -20.05 22.60
N ARG A 191 -17.64 -20.34 23.15
CA ARG A 191 -18.08 -21.71 23.45
C ARG A 191 -18.14 -22.57 22.20
N ASN A 192 -18.74 -22.06 21.14
CA ASN A 192 -18.87 -22.78 19.87
C ASN A 192 -17.50 -23.06 19.24
N LEU A 193 -16.60 -22.07 19.22
CA LEU A 193 -15.26 -22.24 18.67
C LEU A 193 -14.40 -23.22 19.48
N PHE A 194 -14.52 -23.20 20.81
CA PHE A 194 -13.81 -24.13 21.69
C PHE A 194 -14.27 -25.58 21.46
N GLU A 195 -15.58 -25.82 21.36
CA GLU A 195 -16.14 -27.15 21.08
C GLU A 195 -15.79 -27.65 19.67
N GLN A 196 -15.73 -26.77 18.68
CA GLN A 196 -15.27 -27.14 17.33
C GLN A 196 -13.78 -27.53 17.33
N ALA A 197 -12.94 -26.73 18.00
CA ALA A 197 -11.50 -27.00 18.09
C ALA A 197 -11.19 -28.31 18.85
N LYS A 198 -12.03 -28.70 19.81
CA LYS A 198 -11.94 -29.99 20.50
C LYS A 198 -12.17 -31.19 19.58
N LYS A 199 -13.03 -31.05 18.55
CA LYS A 199 -13.44 -32.14 17.63
C LYS A 199 -12.56 -32.28 16.38
N SER A 200 -11.78 -31.26 16.03
CA SER A 200 -10.85 -31.36 14.91
C SER A 200 -9.60 -32.17 15.28
N ASP A 201 -9.25 -33.17 14.47
CA ASP A 201 -7.95 -33.89 14.50
C ASP A 201 -6.75 -32.98 14.27
N CYS A 202 -7.02 -31.79 13.73
CA CYS A 202 -6.00 -30.79 13.60
C CYS A 202 -5.66 -30.23 14.99
N SER A 203 -4.35 -30.18 15.26
CA SER A 203 -3.70 -29.12 16.02
C SER A 203 -3.92 -27.74 15.37
N VAL A 204 -5.16 -27.44 14.95
CA VAL A 204 -5.60 -26.10 14.58
C VAL A 204 -5.55 -25.33 15.89
N GLN A 205 -4.39 -24.70 16.07
CA GLN A 205 -4.27 -23.45 16.78
C GLN A 205 -5.54 -22.67 16.47
N THR A 206 -6.31 -22.36 17.51
CA THR A 206 -7.20 -21.20 17.43
C THR A 206 -6.30 -19.97 17.51
N SER A 207 -5.38 -19.79 16.54
CA SER A 207 -4.35 -18.75 16.59
C SER A 207 -4.93 -17.41 16.17
N GLY A 208 -4.75 -16.40 17.03
CA GLY A 208 -4.97 -15.01 16.64
C GLY A 208 -6.39 -14.48 16.84
N TYR A 209 -7.29 -15.18 17.55
CA TYR A 209 -8.63 -14.62 17.78
C TYR A 209 -8.56 -13.44 18.73
N GLU A 210 -8.88 -12.26 18.21
CA GLU A 210 -9.15 -11.10 19.04
C GLU A 210 -10.44 -11.34 19.82
N ARG A 211 -10.37 -11.23 21.14
CA ARG A 211 -11.50 -11.38 22.04
C ARG A 211 -11.54 -10.24 23.03
N LYS A 212 -12.75 -9.83 23.36
CA LYS A 212 -12.99 -8.90 24.46
C LYS A 212 -13.07 -9.67 25.77
N ILE A 213 -12.20 -9.32 26.71
CA ILE A 213 -12.24 -9.81 28.07
C ILE A 213 -12.77 -8.72 28.99
N VAL A 214 -13.31 -9.11 30.14
CA VAL A 214 -13.78 -8.19 31.17
C VAL A 214 -12.99 -8.45 32.45
N THR A 215 -12.37 -7.40 32.97
CA THR A 215 -11.61 -7.42 34.21
C THR A 215 -12.54 -7.22 35.42
N LYS A 216 -12.07 -7.53 36.63
CA LYS A 216 -12.85 -7.43 37.88
C LYS A 216 -13.37 -6.02 38.17
N ASP A 217 -12.64 -4.99 37.74
CA ASP A 217 -13.03 -3.59 37.83
C ASP A 217 -13.98 -3.13 36.70
N GLY A 218 -14.46 -4.07 35.87
CA GLY A 218 -15.44 -3.83 34.81
C GLY A 218 -14.86 -3.25 33.52
N ARG A 219 -13.53 -3.21 33.36
CA ARG A 219 -12.91 -2.70 32.13
C ARG A 219 -12.88 -3.77 31.05
N THR A 220 -13.18 -3.37 29.83
CA THR A 220 -13.03 -4.23 28.66
C THR A 220 -11.63 -4.10 28.09
N ARG A 221 -10.94 -5.22 27.90
CA ARG A 221 -9.64 -5.31 27.22
C ARG A 221 -9.78 -6.18 25.97
N ILE A 222 -8.94 -5.92 24.97
CA ILE A 222 -8.88 -6.73 23.74
C ILE A 222 -7.63 -7.58 23.80
N CYS A 223 -7.79 -8.90 23.78
CA CYS A 223 -6.70 -9.86 23.84
C CYS A 223 -6.69 -10.77 22.62
N ILE A 224 -5.51 -11.18 22.19
CA ILE A 224 -5.36 -12.32 21.28
C ILE A 224 -5.37 -13.59 22.11
N HIS A 225 -6.28 -14.51 21.81
CA HIS A 225 -6.44 -15.78 22.51
C HIS A 225 -6.00 -16.94 21.63
N ASN A 226 -5.15 -17.82 22.17
CA ASN A 226 -4.74 -19.07 21.53
C ASN A 226 -4.96 -20.26 22.47
N ASN A 227 -5.36 -21.40 21.92
CA ASN A 227 -5.49 -22.67 22.64
C ASN A 227 -4.67 -23.79 21.97
N SER A 228 -4.07 -24.62 22.81
CA SER A 228 -3.43 -25.89 22.46
C SER A 228 -4.07 -27.02 23.27
N PHE A 229 -4.44 -28.12 22.61
CA PHE A 229 -5.19 -29.22 23.21
C PHE A 229 -4.26 -30.42 23.45
N TRP A 230 -4.11 -30.83 24.70
CA TRP A 230 -3.37 -32.02 25.08
C TRP A 230 -4.31 -33.23 25.14
N ARG A 231 -3.94 -34.29 24.43
CA ARG A 231 -4.76 -35.50 24.23
C ARG A 231 -4.08 -36.74 24.81
N ASP A 232 -4.89 -37.72 25.20
CA ASP A 232 -4.42 -39.06 25.57
C ASP A 232 -4.07 -39.90 24.33
N SER A 233 -3.52 -41.10 24.55
CA SER A 233 -3.20 -42.08 23.50
C SER A 233 -4.42 -42.56 22.70
N SER A 234 -5.64 -42.26 23.15
CA SER A 234 -6.90 -42.58 22.48
C SER A 234 -7.49 -41.40 21.72
N GLY A 235 -6.80 -40.24 21.69
CA GLY A 235 -7.23 -39.02 21.00
C GLY A 235 -8.16 -38.11 21.80
N ASN A 236 -8.51 -38.45 23.05
CA ASN A 236 -9.39 -37.63 23.89
C ASN A 236 -8.60 -36.46 24.49
N VAL A 237 -9.17 -35.25 24.45
CA VAL A 237 -8.57 -34.09 25.14
C VAL A 237 -8.60 -34.32 26.65
N ILE A 238 -7.44 -34.29 27.30
CA ILE A 238 -7.28 -34.35 28.76
C ILE A 238 -7.19 -32.94 29.35
N MET A 239 -6.52 -32.02 28.65
CA MET A 239 -6.23 -30.67 29.15
C MET A 239 -6.11 -29.69 27.98
N VAL A 240 -6.42 -28.43 28.23
CA VAL A 240 -6.20 -27.34 27.28
C VAL A 240 -5.25 -26.32 27.90
N TYR A 241 -4.26 -25.90 27.12
CA TYR A 241 -3.32 -24.85 27.45
C TYR A 241 -3.67 -23.61 26.64
N SER A 242 -3.78 -22.47 27.32
CA SER A 242 -4.30 -21.27 26.71
C SER A 242 -3.43 -20.06 27.01
N THR A 243 -3.23 -19.22 26.00
CA THR A 243 -2.46 -17.97 26.11
C THR A 243 -3.31 -16.77 25.75
N LEU A 244 -3.20 -15.68 26.53
CA LEU A 244 -3.80 -14.39 26.20
C LEU A 244 -2.74 -13.29 26.14
N LEU A 245 -2.74 -12.53 25.04
CA LEU A 245 -1.89 -11.35 24.85
C LEU A 245 -2.77 -10.10 24.76
N ASP A 246 -2.64 -9.17 25.70
CA ASP A 246 -3.36 -7.89 25.67
C ASP A 246 -2.82 -6.99 24.55
N ILE A 247 -3.69 -6.60 23.62
CA ILE A 247 -3.39 -5.71 22.49
C ILE A 247 -4.16 -4.39 22.56
N SER A 248 -4.77 -4.08 23.70
CA SER A 248 -5.63 -2.90 23.88
C SER A 248 -4.92 -1.59 23.55
N ASP A 249 -3.70 -1.39 24.05
CA ASP A 249 -2.95 -0.14 23.82
C ASP A 249 -2.49 -0.03 22.35
N ARG A 250 -2.07 -1.14 21.76
CA ARG A 250 -1.77 -1.21 20.32
C ARG A 250 -2.98 -0.83 19.48
N LYS A 251 -4.18 -1.31 19.81
CA LYS A 251 -5.44 -0.98 19.11
C LYS A 251 -5.80 0.50 19.26
N LYS A 252 -5.60 1.10 20.43
CA LYS A 252 -5.81 2.54 20.65
C LYS A 252 -4.90 3.37 19.75
N ILE A 253 -3.60 3.06 19.73
CA ILE A 253 -2.61 3.74 18.90
C ILE A 253 -2.96 3.57 17.40
N GLU A 254 -3.33 2.38 16.96
CA GLU A 254 -3.72 2.14 15.56
C GLU A 254 -4.97 2.97 15.17
N GLN A 255 -5.93 3.09 16.08
CA GLN A 255 -7.14 3.89 15.85
C GLN A 255 -6.84 5.39 15.84
N GLU A 256 -5.99 5.89 16.73
CA GLU A 256 -5.54 7.29 16.74
C GLU A 256 -4.78 7.64 15.46
N LEU A 257 -3.88 6.76 15.02
CA LEU A 257 -3.16 6.92 13.77
C LEU A 257 -4.12 6.97 12.58
N ARG A 258 -5.11 6.08 12.55
CA ARG A 258 -6.15 6.07 11.50
C ARG A 258 -6.95 7.37 11.48
N ASN A 259 -7.38 7.84 12.65
CA ASN A 259 -8.11 9.10 12.78
C ASN A 259 -7.26 10.29 12.31
N THR A 260 -5.97 10.30 12.66
CA THR A 260 -5.02 11.34 12.25
C THR A 260 -4.79 11.33 10.74
N ASN A 261 -4.64 10.16 10.12
CA ASN A 261 -4.52 10.03 8.66
C ASN A 261 -5.75 10.55 7.92
N ILE A 262 -6.95 10.28 8.42
CA ILE A 262 -8.20 10.83 7.85
C ILE A 262 -8.22 12.35 7.96
N ARG A 263 -7.87 12.90 9.13
CA ARG A 263 -7.79 14.36 9.34
C ARG A 263 -6.77 15.01 8.40
N LEU A 264 -5.58 14.41 8.26
CA LEU A 264 -4.53 14.89 7.37
C LEU A 264 -4.97 14.87 5.91
N SER A 265 -5.59 13.77 5.46
CA SER A 265 -6.13 13.66 4.10
C SER A 265 -7.15 14.75 3.81
N ASN A 266 -8.06 15.04 4.75
CA ASN A 266 -9.04 16.11 4.59
C ASN A 266 -8.39 17.50 4.56
N ALA A 267 -7.39 17.74 5.42
CA ALA A 267 -6.63 18.98 5.44
C ALA A 267 -5.86 19.20 4.12
N LEU A 268 -5.28 18.17 3.52
CA LEU A 268 -4.61 18.24 2.22
C LEU A 268 -5.58 18.60 1.09
N VAL A 269 -6.77 18.01 1.07
CA VAL A 269 -7.80 18.36 0.09
C VAL A 269 -8.26 19.81 0.25
N GLN A 270 -8.41 20.28 1.49
CA GLN A 270 -8.79 21.66 1.77
C GLN A 270 -7.68 22.64 1.34
N LEU A 271 -6.43 22.37 1.71
CA LEU A 271 -5.28 23.19 1.33
C LEU A 271 -5.17 23.33 -0.19
N ARG A 272 -5.35 22.24 -0.93
CA ARG A 272 -5.34 22.26 -2.39
C ARG A 272 -6.43 23.17 -2.96
N ARG A 273 -7.65 23.10 -2.42
CA ARG A 273 -8.76 23.99 -2.83
C ARG A 273 -8.45 25.45 -2.56
N ASP A 274 -7.81 25.76 -1.44
CA ASP A 274 -7.48 27.14 -1.09
C ASP A 274 -6.29 27.67 -1.91
N GLN A 275 -5.32 26.82 -2.27
CA GLN A 275 -4.28 27.15 -3.25
C GLN A 275 -4.88 27.44 -4.63
N ASP A 276 -5.82 26.62 -5.12
CA ASP A 276 -6.48 26.86 -6.41
C ASP A 276 -7.20 28.22 -6.41
N LYS A 277 -7.87 28.59 -5.31
CA LYS A 277 -8.50 29.92 -5.17
C LYS A 277 -7.48 31.06 -5.17
N LEU A 278 -6.34 30.90 -4.49
CA LEU A 278 -5.27 31.91 -4.47
C LEU A 278 -4.70 32.13 -5.87
N ILE A 279 -4.44 31.07 -6.63
CA ILE A 279 -3.97 31.17 -8.02
C ILE A 279 -5.00 31.91 -8.88
N GLN A 280 -6.30 31.62 -8.70
CA GLN A 280 -7.37 32.33 -9.42
C GLN A 280 -7.41 33.83 -9.05
N TYR A 281 -7.21 34.14 -7.76
CA TYR A 281 -7.14 35.52 -7.29
C TYR A 281 -5.91 36.26 -7.87
N GLU A 282 -4.73 35.65 -7.87
CA GLU A 282 -3.53 36.24 -8.48
C GLU A 282 -3.70 36.49 -9.98
N ARG A 283 -4.34 35.57 -10.72
CA ARG A 283 -4.68 35.78 -12.13
C ARG A 283 -5.59 36.99 -12.34
N LEU A 284 -6.59 37.17 -11.48
CA LEU A 284 -7.48 38.34 -11.52
C LEU A 284 -6.71 39.65 -11.27
N VAL A 285 -5.79 39.65 -10.31
CA VAL A 285 -4.96 40.82 -10.01
C VAL A 285 -4.04 41.16 -11.19
N ALA A 286 -3.36 40.16 -11.77
CA ALA A 286 -2.50 40.34 -12.94
C ALA A 286 -3.29 40.87 -14.15
N LEU A 287 -4.50 40.35 -14.38
CA LEU A 287 -5.39 40.84 -15.43
C LEU A 287 -5.77 42.32 -15.20
N GLY A 288 -6.09 42.69 -13.96
CA GLY A 288 -6.38 44.08 -13.60
C GLY A 288 -5.21 45.02 -13.89
N GLN A 289 -3.97 44.59 -13.64
CA GLN A 289 -2.77 45.36 -13.98
C GLN A 289 -2.52 45.45 -15.49
N MET A 290 -2.87 44.40 -16.24
CA MET A 290 -2.77 44.35 -17.70
C MET A 290 -3.93 45.04 -18.44
N ALA A 291 -4.93 45.56 -17.70
CA ALA A 291 -6.11 46.19 -18.29
C ALA A 291 -5.77 47.32 -19.28
N SER A 292 -4.69 48.09 -19.04
CA SER A 292 -4.25 49.14 -19.97
C SER A 292 -3.80 48.60 -21.32
N GLY A 293 -3.13 47.44 -21.37
CA GLY A 293 -2.72 46.81 -22.63
C GLY A 293 -3.90 46.22 -23.38
N ILE A 294 -4.84 45.63 -22.65
CA ILE A 294 -6.08 45.08 -23.21
C ILE A 294 -6.95 46.18 -23.83
N VAL A 295 -7.10 47.33 -23.15
CA VAL A 295 -7.85 48.47 -23.68
C VAL A 295 -7.20 49.00 -24.98
N HIS A 296 -5.87 49.06 -25.03
CA HIS A 296 -5.15 49.42 -26.24
C HIS A 296 -5.43 48.44 -27.38
N ASP A 297 -5.37 47.13 -27.13
CA ASP A 297 -5.65 46.10 -28.13
C ASP A 297 -7.12 46.11 -28.59
N PHE A 298 -8.07 46.35 -27.69
CA PHE A 298 -9.48 46.54 -28.05
C PHE A 298 -9.68 47.74 -28.98
N ASN A 299 -9.05 48.87 -28.66
CA ASN A 299 -9.13 50.05 -29.51
C ASN A 299 -8.52 49.77 -30.89
N ASN A 300 -7.40 49.04 -30.97
CA ASN A 300 -6.77 48.64 -32.22
C ASN A 300 -7.67 47.76 -33.09
N ILE A 301 -8.51 46.92 -32.48
CA ILE A 301 -9.39 46.00 -33.20
C ILE A 301 -10.70 46.69 -33.63
N LEU A 302 -11.23 47.58 -32.79
CA LEU A 302 -12.48 48.29 -33.09
C LEU A 302 -12.28 49.41 -34.12
N MET A 303 -11.11 50.04 -34.15
CA MET A 303 -10.86 51.20 -35.02
C MET A 303 -10.97 50.88 -36.52
N PRO A 304 -10.44 49.77 -37.06
CA PRO A 304 -10.66 49.37 -38.45
C PRO A 304 -12.12 49.02 -38.74
N ILE A 305 -12.80 48.31 -37.83
CA ILE A 305 -14.21 47.91 -37.99
C ILE A 305 -15.09 49.16 -38.09
N MET A 306 -14.93 50.10 -37.15
CA MET A 306 -15.66 51.35 -37.14
C MET A 306 -15.27 52.22 -38.34
N GLY A 307 -13.98 52.35 -38.64
CA GLY A 307 -13.47 53.18 -39.73
C GLY A 307 -13.97 52.73 -41.10
N PHE A 308 -13.87 51.44 -41.41
CA PHE A 308 -14.34 50.87 -42.66
C PHE A 308 -15.87 50.87 -42.78
N SER A 309 -16.59 50.64 -41.68
CA SER A 309 -18.05 50.74 -41.65
C SER A 309 -18.51 52.17 -41.90
N ASP A 310 -17.91 53.15 -41.22
CA ASP A 310 -18.18 54.57 -41.42
C ASP A 310 -17.83 55.02 -42.84
N PHE A 311 -16.75 54.49 -43.40
CA PHE A 311 -16.31 54.82 -44.76
C PHE A 311 -17.32 54.36 -45.82
N LEU A 312 -17.87 53.15 -45.67
CA LEU A 312 -18.95 52.62 -46.53
C LEU A 312 -20.24 53.44 -46.38
N VAL A 313 -20.61 53.81 -45.15
CA VAL A 313 -21.83 54.60 -44.89
C VAL A 313 -21.72 56.03 -45.42
N LYS A 314 -20.56 56.68 -45.27
CA LYS A 314 -20.36 58.07 -45.70
C LYS A 314 -20.10 58.23 -47.20
N ASN A 315 -19.72 57.16 -47.90
CA ASN A 315 -19.44 57.20 -49.34
C ASN A 315 -20.27 56.16 -50.12
N PRO A 316 -21.57 56.40 -50.35
CA PRO A 316 -22.48 55.45 -51.00
C PRO A 316 -22.05 55.04 -52.42
N LYS A 317 -21.26 55.88 -53.10
CA LYS A 317 -20.73 55.60 -54.45
C LYS A 317 -19.78 54.40 -54.51
N LEU A 318 -19.16 54.02 -53.39
CA LEU A 318 -18.34 52.81 -53.31
C LEU A 318 -19.18 51.54 -53.43
N LEU A 319 -20.49 51.61 -53.15
CA LEU A 319 -21.41 50.48 -53.28
C LEU A 319 -21.61 50.04 -54.75
N ASP A 320 -21.26 50.91 -55.71
CA ASP A 320 -21.34 50.62 -57.14
C ASP A 320 -20.23 49.65 -57.59
N ASN A 321 -19.08 49.65 -56.90
CA ASN A 321 -17.98 48.72 -57.18
C ASN A 321 -17.98 47.52 -56.22
N LYS A 322 -18.48 46.39 -56.71
CA LYS A 322 -18.56 45.15 -55.92
C LYS A 322 -17.20 44.67 -55.39
N GLU A 323 -16.10 44.88 -56.11
CA GLU A 323 -14.78 44.42 -55.66
C GLU A 323 -14.30 45.19 -54.43
N ASP A 324 -14.46 46.52 -54.42
CA ASP A 324 -14.07 47.38 -53.30
C ASP A 324 -14.91 47.07 -52.05
N VAL A 325 -16.22 46.87 -52.21
CA VAL A 325 -17.13 46.51 -51.10
C VAL A 325 -16.75 45.17 -50.50
N ILE A 326 -16.47 44.15 -51.34
CA ILE A 326 -16.08 42.83 -50.87
C ILE A 326 -14.75 42.90 -50.11
N GLN A 327 -13.80 43.71 -50.57
CA GLN A 327 -12.52 43.87 -49.88
C GLN A 327 -12.68 44.54 -48.51
N ILE A 328 -13.45 45.62 -48.43
CA ILE A 328 -13.73 46.29 -47.15
C ILE A 328 -14.46 45.37 -46.16
N LEU A 329 -15.41 44.57 -46.64
CA LEU A 329 -16.10 43.57 -45.81
C LEU A 329 -15.16 42.45 -45.34
N LYS A 330 -14.19 42.02 -46.17
CA LYS A 330 -13.15 41.08 -45.75
C LYS A 330 -12.25 41.66 -44.67
N ASP A 331 -11.89 42.93 -44.77
CA ASP A 331 -11.03 43.60 -43.77
C ASP A 331 -11.77 43.78 -42.43
N ILE A 332 -13.05 44.16 -42.46
CA ILE A 332 -13.92 44.16 -41.26
C ILE A 332 -14.03 42.75 -40.66
N HIS A 333 -14.19 41.72 -41.51
CA HIS A 333 -14.29 40.33 -41.06
C HIS A 333 -12.98 39.85 -40.42
N ALA A 334 -11.84 40.18 -41.01
CA ALA A 334 -10.52 39.86 -40.46
C ALA A 334 -10.31 40.51 -39.09
N ALA A 335 -10.58 41.80 -38.96
CA ALA A 335 -10.51 42.51 -37.67
C ALA A 335 -11.47 41.91 -36.63
N SER A 336 -12.67 41.48 -37.04
CA SER A 336 -13.63 40.80 -36.16
C SER A 336 -13.14 39.42 -35.70
N GLN A 337 -12.44 38.67 -36.56
CA GLN A 337 -11.82 37.41 -36.16
C GLN A 337 -10.66 37.62 -35.17
N ASP A 338 -9.89 38.68 -35.34
CA ASP A 338 -8.84 39.07 -34.39
C ASP A 338 -9.41 39.47 -33.03
N ALA A 339 -10.55 40.18 -33.01
CA ALA A 339 -11.33 40.45 -31.81
C ALA A 339 -11.68 39.15 -31.07
N LYS A 340 -12.26 38.20 -31.81
CA LYS A 340 -12.68 36.91 -31.26
C LYS A 340 -11.49 36.15 -30.66
N ARG A 341 -10.35 36.11 -31.35
CA ARG A 341 -9.14 35.44 -30.87
C ARG A 341 -8.60 36.06 -29.57
N THR A 342 -8.57 37.38 -29.49
CA THR A 342 -8.10 38.10 -28.29
C THR A 342 -9.01 37.85 -27.09
N VAL A 343 -10.33 37.89 -27.30
CA VAL A 343 -11.32 37.58 -26.25
C VAL A 343 -11.24 36.12 -25.80
N MET A 344 -10.99 35.18 -26.72
CA MET A 344 -10.80 33.76 -26.35
C MET A 344 -9.55 33.57 -25.49
N ARG A 345 -8.41 34.18 -25.84
CA ARG A 345 -7.18 34.14 -25.01
C ARG A 345 -7.39 34.71 -23.61
N LEU A 346 -8.11 35.83 -23.51
CA LEU A 346 -8.47 36.44 -22.22
C LEU A 346 -9.34 35.49 -21.38
N ARG A 347 -10.29 34.82 -22.04
CA ARG A 347 -11.22 33.90 -21.41
C ARG A 347 -10.54 32.60 -20.98
N GLU A 348 -9.58 32.09 -21.74
CA GLU A 348 -8.75 30.93 -21.37
C GLU A 348 -7.89 31.21 -20.14
N PHE A 349 -7.39 32.43 -20.00
CA PHE A 349 -6.64 32.84 -18.80
C PHE A 349 -7.50 32.76 -17.52
N TYR A 350 -8.80 33.09 -17.63
CA TYR A 350 -9.75 33.10 -16.52
C TYR A 350 -10.54 31.79 -16.33
N LYS A 351 -10.67 30.95 -17.36
CA LYS A 351 -11.46 29.72 -17.25
C LYS A 351 -10.80 28.81 -16.21
N PRO A 352 -11.56 28.27 -15.23
CA PRO A 352 -11.10 27.11 -14.49
C PRO A 352 -10.70 26.06 -15.50
N THR A 353 -9.54 25.43 -15.32
CA THR A 353 -9.19 24.24 -16.08
C THR A 353 -10.25 23.20 -15.74
N GLU A 354 -11.32 23.12 -16.54
CA GLU A 354 -12.29 22.05 -16.45
C GLU A 354 -11.46 20.79 -16.62
N THR A 355 -11.34 20.00 -15.54
CA THR A 355 -10.62 18.74 -15.59
C THR A 355 -11.40 17.83 -16.54
N GLY A 356 -11.02 17.81 -17.81
CA GLY A 356 -11.48 16.81 -18.74
C GLY A 356 -11.08 15.43 -18.23
N GLN A 357 -11.81 14.43 -18.66
CA GLN A 357 -11.58 13.07 -18.23
C GLN A 357 -10.17 12.63 -18.65
N ARG A 358 -9.28 12.44 -17.68
CA ARG A 358 -7.91 11.99 -17.93
C ARG A 358 -7.94 10.52 -18.32
N CYS A 359 -7.18 10.18 -19.36
CA CYS A 359 -7.03 8.83 -19.86
C CYS A 359 -5.54 8.53 -20.07
N VAL A 360 -5.21 7.23 -20.11
CA VAL A 360 -3.87 6.78 -20.46
C VAL A 360 -3.79 6.72 -21.97
N ILE A 361 -3.02 7.63 -22.58
CA ILE A 361 -2.85 7.71 -24.04
C ILE A 361 -1.37 7.67 -24.42
N PRO A 362 -0.98 6.93 -25.48
CA PRO A 362 0.35 7.00 -26.06
C PRO A 362 0.66 8.41 -26.59
N VAL A 363 1.80 8.97 -26.19
CA VAL A 363 2.21 10.33 -26.58
C VAL A 363 2.19 10.56 -28.10
N ILE A 364 2.59 9.56 -28.89
CA ILE A 364 2.61 9.64 -30.36
C ILE A 364 1.20 9.89 -30.92
N GLN A 365 0.16 9.33 -30.30
CA GLN A 365 -1.21 9.52 -30.76
C GLN A 365 -1.65 10.99 -30.63
N ILE A 366 -1.23 11.66 -29.55
CA ILE A 366 -1.52 13.07 -29.31
C ILE A 366 -0.79 13.94 -30.35
N LEU A 367 0.49 13.64 -30.61
CA LEU A 367 1.31 14.35 -31.61
C LEU A 367 0.73 14.22 -33.02
N LYS A 368 0.34 13.01 -33.43
CA LYS A 368 -0.30 12.78 -34.74
C LYS A 368 -1.61 13.54 -34.87
N GLY A 369 -2.43 13.56 -33.81
CA GLY A 369 -3.67 14.35 -33.79
C GLY A 369 -3.42 15.85 -33.96
N ALA A 370 -2.39 16.40 -33.32
CA ALA A 370 -2.00 17.80 -33.46
C ALA A 370 -1.43 18.12 -34.86
N LEU A 371 -0.62 17.22 -35.43
CA LEU A 371 -0.09 17.36 -36.79
C LEU A 371 -1.20 17.39 -37.84
N SER A 372 -2.19 16.50 -37.74
CA SER A 372 -3.33 16.47 -38.66
C SER A 372 -4.16 17.77 -38.61
N LEU A 373 -4.33 18.36 -37.43
CA LEU A 373 -5.04 19.64 -37.28
C LEU A 373 -4.26 20.83 -37.83
N THR A 374 -2.92 20.79 -37.78
CA THR A 374 -2.06 21.88 -38.24
C THR A 374 -1.64 21.74 -39.70
N GLN A 375 -1.85 20.57 -40.32
CA GLN A 375 -1.51 20.26 -41.72
C GLN A 375 -1.94 21.33 -42.73
N PRO A 376 -3.18 21.86 -42.69
CA PRO A 376 -3.60 22.86 -43.68
C PRO A 376 -2.76 24.14 -43.65
N ARG A 377 -2.20 24.51 -42.48
CA ARG A 377 -1.38 25.72 -42.36
C ARG A 377 0.04 25.51 -42.84
N TRP A 378 0.71 24.45 -42.41
CA TRP A 378 2.13 24.25 -42.77
C TRP A 378 2.33 23.62 -44.15
N LYS A 379 1.32 22.92 -44.67
CA LYS A 379 1.36 22.32 -46.00
C LYS A 379 0.65 23.22 -47.01
N ASP A 380 -0.69 23.26 -46.96
CA ASP A 380 -1.48 23.87 -48.03
C ASP A 380 -1.23 25.40 -48.13
N GLU A 381 -1.23 26.11 -46.99
CA GLU A 381 -1.05 27.57 -46.95
C GLU A 381 0.38 28.01 -47.28
N MET A 382 1.39 27.28 -46.82
CA MET A 382 2.80 27.61 -47.09
C MET A 382 3.23 27.20 -48.50
N GLU A 383 2.77 26.04 -49.00
CA GLU A 383 3.02 25.62 -50.39
C GLU A 383 2.40 26.61 -51.38
N ALA A 384 1.20 27.14 -51.09
CA ALA A 384 0.57 28.19 -51.88
C ALA A 384 1.40 29.50 -51.91
N LYS A 385 2.17 29.77 -50.85
CA LYS A 385 3.11 30.91 -50.76
C LYS A 385 4.52 30.57 -51.31
N GLY A 386 4.73 29.35 -51.83
CA GLY A 386 6.04 28.89 -52.32
C GLY A 386 7.04 28.55 -51.21
N ILE A 387 6.60 28.50 -49.95
CA ILE A 387 7.42 28.25 -48.77
C ILE A 387 7.37 26.77 -48.42
N LYS A 388 8.53 26.13 -48.22
CA LYS A 388 8.62 24.72 -47.85
C LYS A 388 8.87 24.55 -46.36
N ILE A 389 7.93 23.88 -45.67
CA ILE A 389 8.10 23.40 -44.30
C ILE A 389 8.28 21.89 -44.32
N LYS A 390 9.38 21.41 -43.74
CA LYS A 390 9.64 19.97 -43.59
C LYS A 390 9.31 19.53 -42.17
N ILE A 391 8.49 18.49 -42.03
CA ILE A 391 8.24 17.84 -40.73
C ILE A 391 9.15 16.61 -40.64
N VAL A 392 9.89 16.49 -39.54
CA VAL A 392 10.75 15.34 -39.22
C VAL A 392 10.23 14.69 -37.94
N GLU A 393 9.80 13.43 -38.02
CA GLU A 393 9.26 12.66 -36.89
C GLU A 393 10.31 11.65 -36.38
N GLU A 394 10.81 11.84 -35.17
CA GLU A 394 11.82 11.01 -34.49
C GLU A 394 11.25 10.37 -33.22
N TYR A 395 10.45 9.32 -33.37
CA TYR A 395 9.83 8.64 -32.24
C TYR A 395 10.72 7.54 -31.66
N ASN A 396 11.64 7.92 -30.77
CA ASN A 396 12.54 6.96 -30.11
C ASN A 396 11.82 6.13 -29.02
N ALA A 397 10.73 6.65 -28.45
CA ALA A 397 9.86 5.92 -27.53
C ALA A 397 8.41 6.43 -27.59
N SER A 398 7.45 5.55 -27.30
CA SER A 398 6.02 5.90 -27.20
C SER A 398 5.45 5.63 -25.81
N PRO A 399 5.91 6.32 -24.75
CA PRO A 399 5.35 6.13 -23.42
C PRO A 399 3.88 6.56 -23.39
N SER A 400 3.06 5.82 -22.64
CA SER A 400 1.68 6.21 -22.35
C SER A 400 1.64 7.12 -21.13
N VAL A 401 0.90 8.22 -21.23
CA VAL A 401 0.79 9.23 -20.17
C VAL A 401 -0.66 9.39 -19.73
N PHE A 402 -0.87 9.64 -18.43
CA PHE A 402 -2.19 9.88 -17.86
C PHE A 402 -2.52 11.37 -17.91
N VAL A 403 -3.16 11.80 -19.00
CA VAL A 403 -3.41 13.22 -19.32
C VAL A 403 -4.81 13.44 -19.85
N GLU A 404 -5.21 14.71 -19.94
CA GLU A 404 -6.39 15.11 -20.70
C GLU A 404 -5.97 15.35 -22.17
N GLU A 405 -6.51 14.55 -23.08
CA GLU A 405 -6.10 14.55 -24.50
C GLU A 405 -6.33 15.91 -25.18
N SER A 406 -7.50 16.53 -24.94
CA SER A 406 -7.87 17.84 -25.49
C SER A 406 -6.86 18.91 -25.11
N ALA A 407 -6.57 19.03 -23.81
CA ALA A 407 -5.64 20.02 -23.29
C ALA A 407 -4.21 19.81 -23.81
N MET A 408 -3.73 18.56 -23.83
CA MET A 408 -2.38 18.26 -24.33
C MET A 408 -2.25 18.52 -25.83
N ARG A 409 -3.28 18.17 -26.61
CA ARG A 409 -3.33 18.47 -28.05
C ARG A 409 -3.31 19.97 -28.32
N GLU A 410 -4.05 20.76 -27.53
CA GLU A 410 -4.08 22.22 -27.66
C GLU A 410 -2.70 22.85 -27.42
N VAL A 411 -1.98 22.41 -26.37
CA VAL A 411 -0.60 22.85 -26.11
C VAL A 411 0.31 22.57 -27.30
N ILE A 412 0.25 21.36 -27.87
CA ILE A 412 1.09 20.97 -29.00
C ILE A 412 0.72 21.78 -30.26
N VAL A 413 -0.57 21.98 -30.53
CA VAL A 413 -1.03 22.82 -31.65
C VAL A 413 -0.47 24.23 -31.51
N ASN A 414 -0.54 24.84 -30.33
CA ASN A 414 -0.01 26.19 -30.09
C ASN A 414 1.50 26.27 -30.31
N ILE A 415 2.27 25.28 -29.84
CA ILE A 415 3.72 25.24 -30.08
C ILE A 415 4.02 25.11 -31.59
N LEU A 416 3.33 24.20 -32.29
CA LEU A 416 3.51 24.02 -33.73
C LEU A 416 3.20 25.30 -34.51
N LEU A 417 2.12 26.01 -34.17
CA LEU A 417 1.77 27.27 -34.81
C LEU A 417 2.80 28.36 -34.53
N ASN A 418 3.30 28.47 -33.30
CA ASN A 418 4.35 29.42 -32.96
C ASN A 418 5.64 29.14 -33.73
N SER A 419 6.03 27.86 -33.88
CA SER A 419 7.17 27.47 -34.71
C SER A 419 6.99 27.83 -36.19
N LEU A 420 5.76 27.79 -36.72
CA LEU A 420 5.49 28.22 -38.10
C LEU A 420 5.61 29.74 -38.25
N ASP A 421 5.09 30.49 -37.28
CA ASP A 421 5.16 31.95 -37.26
C ASP A 421 6.62 32.44 -37.16
N ALA A 422 7.49 31.65 -36.51
CA ALA A 422 8.91 31.93 -36.40
C ALA A 422 9.71 31.63 -37.70
N MET A 423 9.19 30.75 -38.58
CA MET A 423 9.81 30.36 -39.86
C MET A 423 9.07 30.96 -41.10
N PRO A 424 8.99 32.29 -41.28
CA PRO A 424 8.24 32.89 -42.39
C PRO A 424 8.84 32.59 -43.77
N ASN A 425 10.12 32.19 -43.83
CA ASN A 425 10.83 31.87 -45.08
C ASN A 425 10.96 30.34 -45.31
N GLY A 426 10.32 29.52 -44.48
CA GLY A 426 10.44 28.07 -44.52
C GLY A 426 11.51 27.52 -43.57
N GLY A 427 11.50 26.20 -43.38
CA GLY A 427 12.36 25.55 -42.40
C GLY A 427 11.93 24.13 -42.08
N THR A 428 12.45 23.60 -40.97
CA THR A 428 12.19 22.22 -40.53
C THR A 428 11.69 22.19 -39.10
N ILE A 429 10.55 21.52 -38.85
CA ILE A 429 10.07 21.19 -37.50
C ILE A 429 10.40 19.73 -37.22
N THR A 430 11.13 19.50 -36.14
CA THR A 430 11.50 18.16 -35.65
C THR A 430 10.69 17.82 -34.40
N LEU A 431 9.99 16.69 -34.44
CA LEU A 431 9.20 16.14 -33.36
C LEU A 431 9.89 14.89 -32.82
N ARG A 432 10.39 14.96 -31.60
CA ARG A 432 11.10 13.84 -30.96
C ARG A 432 10.38 13.39 -29.69
N THR A 433 10.27 12.07 -29.50
CA THR A 433 9.76 11.49 -28.24
C THR A 433 10.76 10.51 -27.66
N TYR A 434 11.04 10.65 -26.37
CA TYR A 434 11.94 9.74 -25.64
C TYR A 434 11.53 9.64 -24.16
N ILE A 435 12.10 8.66 -23.47
CA ILE A 435 11.95 8.51 -22.02
C ILE A 435 13.25 9.02 -21.39
N ASP A 436 13.13 9.97 -20.47
CA ASP A 436 14.23 10.41 -19.63
C ASP A 436 13.92 10.04 -18.17
N SER A 437 14.71 9.10 -17.64
CA SER A 437 14.54 8.55 -16.29
C SER A 437 13.13 7.98 -16.06
N ASN A 438 12.22 8.75 -15.47
CA ASN A 438 10.83 8.37 -15.20
C ASN A 438 9.82 9.37 -15.80
N ARG A 439 10.22 10.11 -16.85
CA ARG A 439 9.40 11.10 -17.53
C ARG A 439 9.30 10.80 -19.02
N ALA A 440 8.10 10.92 -19.55
CA ALA A 440 7.89 10.99 -20.99
C ALA A 440 8.27 12.40 -21.48
N VAL A 441 9.14 12.48 -22.48
CA VAL A 441 9.58 13.75 -23.05
C VAL A 441 9.06 13.90 -24.47
N ILE A 442 8.41 15.04 -24.73
CA ILE A 442 8.06 15.53 -26.06
C ILE A 442 8.97 16.71 -26.34
N GLN A 443 9.77 16.61 -27.39
CA GLN A 443 10.64 17.68 -27.85
C GLN A 443 10.16 18.14 -29.22
N ILE A 444 9.86 19.43 -29.34
CA ILE A 444 9.52 20.10 -30.60
C ILE A 444 10.62 21.13 -30.85
N SER A 445 11.25 21.08 -32.01
CA SER A 445 12.34 21.99 -32.38
C SER A 445 12.15 22.49 -33.79
N ASP A 446 12.35 23.79 -34.00
CA ASP A 446 12.29 24.45 -35.30
C ASP A 446 13.66 25.03 -35.70
N THR A 447 13.74 25.59 -36.90
CA THR A 447 14.99 26.15 -37.47
C THR A 447 14.94 27.66 -37.65
N GLY A 448 13.95 28.36 -37.08
CA GLY A 448 13.75 29.80 -37.26
C GLY A 448 12.54 30.27 -36.52
#